data_AF-A0A9Q1QQL5-F1
#
_entry.id   AF-A0A9Q1QQL5-F1
#
_cell.length_a   1.000
_cell.length_b   1.000
_cell.length_c   1.000
_cell.angle_alpha   90.00
_cell.angle_beta   90.00
_cell.angle_gamma   90.00
#
_symmetry.space_group_name_H-M   'P 1'
#
loop_
_entity.id
_entity.type
_entity.pdbx_description
1 polymer ?
#
loop_
_entity_poly.entity_id
_entity_poly.type
_entity_poly.pdbx_seq_one_letter_code
_entity_poly.pdbx_strand_id
1 'polypeptide(L)'
;MRMPDGDRSLPSTSASAPVSSSATADAQTSSSLAVASSGGTTSTVTATVSAPKLPSEITGKTVEEIIKEWNSELQERTRKFQKQANAIAEWDKRILQNRDVLLRLETEVAKVVETQANLERQLELIETHQQEVDKALESIEGEAERLYKDERGLLLDDEAASTRDAMYEQAESIERELEHMTEQIKTIIQTLNASQGGELDTTEGMSPLDVVVRILNNQLSSLMWIDEKAEEFSSRIQKVASQGSAADRELATPRLWN
;
A
#
# COMPACT_ATOMS: atom_id res chain seq x y z
N MET A 1 30.68 48.16 -16.49
CA MET A 1 30.53 46.84 -17.13
C MET A 1 30.36 45.82 -15.99
N ARG A 2 29.32 45.95 -15.16
CA ARG A 2 27.96 45.38 -15.25
C ARG A 2 27.97 43.86 -15.45
N MET A 3 27.91 43.16 -14.32
CA MET A 3 27.54 41.75 -14.17
C MET A 3 26.14 41.49 -14.74
N PRO A 4 25.83 40.25 -15.14
CA PRO A 4 24.49 39.71 -15.02
C PRO A 4 24.46 38.61 -13.95
N ASP A 5 23.54 38.79 -13.00
CA ASP A 5 23.09 37.80 -12.03
C ASP A 5 22.49 36.58 -12.73
N GLY A 6 22.94 35.39 -12.32
CA GLY A 6 22.37 34.09 -12.69
C GLY A 6 21.79 33.45 -11.43
N ASP A 7 20.48 33.61 -11.29
CA ASP A 7 19.63 33.20 -10.17
C ASP A 7 19.73 31.68 -9.92
N ARG A 8 20.13 31.27 -8.70
CA ARG A 8 20.18 29.87 -8.27
C ARG A 8 18.91 29.57 -7.49
N SER A 9 17.83 29.22 -8.20
CA SER A 9 16.59 28.75 -7.58
C SER A 9 16.77 27.33 -7.02
N LEU A 10 16.59 27.19 -5.72
CA LEU A 10 16.49 25.91 -5.02
C LEU A 10 15.10 25.30 -5.28
N PRO A 11 14.96 23.97 -5.47
CA PRO A 11 13.64 23.34 -5.45
C PRO A 11 13.11 23.34 -4.00
N SER A 12 12.05 24.11 -3.78
CA SER A 12 11.30 24.15 -2.53
C SER A 12 10.44 22.89 -2.44
N THR A 13 10.82 21.94 -1.57
CA THR A 13 10.01 20.76 -1.26
C THR A 13 8.76 21.21 -0.52
N SER A 14 7.63 21.22 -1.22
CA SER A 14 6.32 21.51 -0.65
C SER A 14 5.86 20.31 0.18
N ALA A 15 6.00 20.39 1.50
CA ALA A 15 5.39 19.44 2.43
C ALA A 15 3.86 19.64 2.42
N SER A 16 3.12 18.68 1.88
CA SER A 16 1.67 18.65 1.93
C SER A 16 1.23 18.20 3.33
N ALA A 17 0.52 19.07 4.05
CA ALA A 17 -0.09 18.74 5.33
C ALA A 17 -1.23 17.71 5.15
N PRO A 18 -1.45 16.78 6.10
CA PRO A 18 -2.60 15.90 6.06
C PRO A 18 -3.89 16.70 6.29
N VAL A 19 -4.83 16.53 5.37
CA VAL A 19 -6.15 17.13 5.44
C VAL A 19 -6.90 16.53 6.62
N SER A 20 -7.37 17.39 7.53
CA SER A 20 -8.31 16.98 8.57
C SER A 20 -9.66 16.78 7.92
N SER A 21 -10.13 15.54 7.83
CA SER A 21 -11.48 15.20 7.39
C SER A 21 -12.50 15.75 8.39
N SER A 22 -13.28 16.73 7.94
CA SER A 22 -14.43 17.26 8.66
C SER A 22 -15.46 16.15 8.86
N ALA A 23 -15.75 15.83 10.13
CA ALA A 23 -16.91 15.03 10.49
C ALA A 23 -18.18 15.86 10.22
N THR A 24 -19.03 15.38 9.32
CA THR A 24 -20.40 15.87 9.16
C THR A 24 -21.20 15.48 10.39
N ALA A 25 -21.54 16.47 11.22
CA ALA A 25 -22.50 16.32 12.29
C ALA A 25 -23.91 16.24 11.68
N ASP A 26 -24.46 15.03 11.63
CA ASP A 26 -25.87 14.83 11.32
C ASP A 26 -26.73 15.17 12.55
N ALA A 27 -27.76 15.98 12.30
CA ALA A 27 -28.67 16.49 13.30
C ALA A 27 -29.62 15.37 13.77
N GLN A 28 -29.42 14.92 15.01
CA GLN A 28 -30.36 14.05 15.71
C GLN A 28 -31.50 14.90 16.28
N THR A 29 -32.65 14.92 15.59
CA THR A 29 -33.91 15.42 16.15
C THR A 29 -34.39 14.47 17.26
N SER A 30 -33.99 14.76 18.49
CA SER A 30 -34.57 14.18 19.70
C SER A 30 -35.78 15.01 20.11
N SER A 31 -36.98 14.46 19.89
CA SER A 31 -38.23 14.97 20.46
C SER A 31 -38.24 14.75 21.97
N SER A 32 -38.02 15.80 22.76
CA SER A 32 -38.22 15.80 24.20
C SER A 32 -39.68 16.16 24.52
N LEU A 33 -40.39 15.20 25.10
CA LEU A 33 -41.61 15.45 25.87
C LEU A 33 -41.23 15.40 27.35
N ALA A 34 -41.31 16.52 28.05
CA ALA A 34 -41.29 16.54 29.51
C ALA A 34 -42.12 17.71 30.05
N VAL A 35 -43.29 17.30 30.57
CA VAL A 35 -44.24 17.91 31.52
C VAL A 35 -43.81 19.22 32.22
N ALA A 36 -44.63 20.26 32.04
CA ALA A 36 -44.63 21.44 32.90
C ALA A 36 -45.70 21.27 33.99
N SER A 37 -45.25 21.28 35.24
CA SER A 37 -46.07 21.21 36.44
C SER A 37 -46.87 22.49 36.67
N SER A 38 -48.10 22.30 37.15
CA SER A 38 -49.11 23.31 37.47
C SER A 38 -48.74 24.28 38.59
N GLY A 39 -49.08 25.56 38.41
CA GLY A 39 -49.16 26.53 39.51
C GLY A 39 -49.28 27.97 39.02
N GLY A 40 -50.50 28.47 38.83
CA GLY A 40 -50.74 29.88 38.48
C GLY A 40 -52.20 30.26 38.62
N THR A 41 -52.51 30.98 39.70
CA THR A 41 -53.83 31.45 40.13
C THR A 41 -54.46 32.51 39.20
N THR A 42 -55.75 32.29 38.91
CA THR A 42 -56.83 33.27 38.66
C THR A 42 -56.50 34.59 37.97
N SER A 43 -57.01 34.75 36.75
CA SER A 43 -57.58 36.02 36.29
C SER A 43 -58.69 35.80 35.26
N THR A 44 -59.84 36.39 35.56
CA THR A 44 -61.10 36.38 34.83
C THR A 44 -60.95 37.03 33.47
N VAL A 45 -61.29 36.32 32.38
CA VAL A 45 -61.72 36.92 31.11
C VAL A 45 -62.90 36.11 30.58
N THR A 46 -64.05 36.77 30.53
CA THR A 46 -65.25 36.38 29.78
C THR A 46 -64.89 36.31 28.29
N ALA A 47 -64.87 35.11 27.73
CA ALA A 47 -64.83 34.91 26.29
C ALA A 47 -65.85 33.82 25.92
N THR A 48 -66.75 34.20 25.03
CA THR A 48 -67.82 33.41 24.43
C THR A 48 -67.35 32.02 24.01
N VAL A 49 -68.08 30.99 24.44
CA VAL A 49 -67.90 29.60 24.01
C VAL A 49 -68.11 29.52 22.49
N SER A 50 -67.01 29.53 21.75
CA SER A 50 -67.00 28.99 20.40
C SER A 50 -66.35 27.62 20.51
N ALA A 51 -67.18 26.58 20.39
CA ALA A 51 -66.75 25.19 20.37
C ALA A 51 -65.59 25.00 19.36
N PRO A 52 -64.57 24.18 19.67
CA PRO A 52 -63.55 23.82 18.70
C PRO A 52 -64.26 23.18 17.50
N LYS A 53 -64.15 23.82 16.32
CA LYS A 53 -64.60 23.22 15.07
C LYS A 53 -63.73 21.99 14.84
N LEU A 54 -64.30 20.82 15.13
CA LEU A 54 -63.76 19.51 14.78
C LEU A 54 -63.41 19.53 13.28
N PRO A 55 -62.30 18.89 12.85
CA PRO A 55 -61.91 18.87 11.46
C PRO A 55 -63.09 18.38 10.60
N SER A 56 -63.41 19.15 9.56
CA SER A 56 -64.61 19.05 8.71
C SER A 56 -64.78 17.72 7.94
N GLU A 57 -63.94 16.72 8.21
CA GLU A 57 -64.02 15.37 7.66
C GLU A 57 -64.94 14.43 8.47
N ILE A 58 -65.34 14.88 9.67
CA ILE A 58 -66.15 14.13 10.65
C ILE A 58 -67.65 14.46 10.57
N THR A 59 -68.01 15.65 10.05
CA THR A 59 -69.40 16.12 9.99
C THR A 59 -70.11 15.52 8.78
N GLY A 60 -70.82 14.41 9.00
CA GLY A 60 -71.63 13.73 7.98
C GLY A 60 -71.42 12.21 7.91
N LYS A 61 -70.40 11.68 8.59
CA LYS A 61 -70.08 10.25 8.68
C LYS A 61 -70.59 9.68 10.01
N THR A 62 -71.07 8.44 10.00
CA THR A 62 -71.43 7.77 11.28
C THR A 62 -70.15 7.46 12.06
N VAL A 63 -70.23 7.40 13.40
CA VAL A 63 -69.09 7.05 14.27
C VAL A 63 -68.39 5.76 13.81
N GLU A 64 -69.17 4.82 13.30
CA GLU A 64 -68.70 3.54 12.77
C GLU A 64 -67.83 3.70 11.50
N GLU A 65 -68.16 4.66 10.65
CA GLU A 65 -67.40 4.99 9.44
C GLU A 65 -66.04 5.61 9.79
N ILE A 66 -65.99 6.46 10.83
CA ILE A 66 -64.75 7.06 11.35
C ILE A 66 -63.84 5.99 11.97
N ILE A 67 -64.40 5.06 12.74
CA ILE A 67 -63.66 3.94 13.32
C ILE A 67 -63.08 3.06 12.21
N LYS A 68 -63.85 2.81 11.14
CA LYS A 68 -63.39 2.03 10.00
C LYS A 68 -62.24 2.72 9.26
N GLU A 69 -62.32 4.03 9.05
CA GLU A 69 -61.25 4.82 8.42
C GLU A 69 -59.98 4.81 9.27
N TRP A 70 -60.07 5.07 10.58
CA TRP A 70 -58.91 5.02 11.47
C TRP A 70 -58.27 3.63 11.55
N ASN A 71 -59.06 2.56 11.50
CA ASN A 71 -58.54 1.19 11.46
C ASN A 71 -57.80 0.91 10.14
N SER A 72 -58.37 1.35 9.01
CA SER A 72 -57.72 1.28 7.70
C SER A 72 -56.40 2.04 7.68
N GLU A 73 -56.39 3.28 8.16
CA GLU A 73 -55.21 4.13 8.21
C GLU A 73 -54.15 3.57 9.16
N LEU A 74 -54.56 3.02 10.30
CA LEU A 74 -53.67 2.34 11.25
C LEU A 74 -53.03 1.09 10.62
N GLN A 75 -53.82 0.26 9.93
CA GLN A 75 -53.29 -0.91 9.21
C GLN A 75 -52.30 -0.51 8.12
N GLU A 76 -52.59 0.56 7.37
CA GLU A 76 -51.70 1.06 6.32
C GLU A 76 -50.39 1.60 6.89
N ARG A 77 -50.46 2.41 7.96
CA ARG A 77 -49.27 2.91 8.66
C ARG A 77 -48.45 1.77 9.28
N THR A 78 -49.12 0.77 9.86
CA THR A 78 -48.47 -0.42 10.42
C THR A 78 -47.70 -1.17 9.34
N ARG A 79 -48.30 -1.38 8.16
CA ARG A 79 -47.60 -2.02 7.03
C ARG A 79 -46.41 -1.21 6.55
N LYS A 80 -46.53 0.11 6.44
CA LYS A 80 -45.41 0.99 6.05
C LYS A 80 -44.29 0.98 7.08
N PHE A 81 -44.62 1.04 8.36
CA PHE A 81 -43.66 0.94 9.46
C PHE A 81 -42.92 -0.40 9.42
N GLN A 82 -43.63 -1.52 9.23
CA GLN A 82 -43.01 -2.84 9.10
C GLN A 82 -42.01 -2.89 7.94
N LYS A 83 -42.37 -2.32 6.77
CA LYS A 83 -41.47 -2.24 5.60
C LYS A 83 -40.23 -1.39 5.89
N GLN A 84 -40.41 -0.25 6.54
CA GLN A 84 -39.30 0.62 6.93
C GLN A 84 -38.39 -0.05 7.96
N ALA A 85 -38.95 -0.71 8.98
CA ALA A 85 -38.18 -1.45 9.98
C ALA A 85 -37.35 -2.56 9.33
N ASN A 86 -37.90 -3.29 8.37
CA ASN A 86 -37.16 -4.30 7.62
C ASN A 86 -36.04 -3.69 6.76
N ALA A 87 -36.30 -2.58 6.06
CA ALA A 87 -35.26 -1.89 5.28
C ALA A 87 -34.13 -1.35 6.17
N ILE A 88 -34.46 -0.80 7.33
CA ILE A 88 -33.47 -0.35 8.32
C ILE A 88 -32.64 -1.53 8.83
N ALA A 89 -33.26 -2.68 9.10
CA ALA A 89 -32.53 -3.88 9.52
C ALA A 89 -31.57 -4.41 8.44
N GLU A 90 -31.96 -4.34 7.16
CA GLU A 90 -31.07 -4.68 6.04
C GLU A 90 -29.91 -3.70 5.91
N TRP A 91 -30.16 -2.40 6.09
CA TRP A 91 -29.12 -1.38 6.08
C TRP A 91 -28.14 -1.54 7.25
N ASP A 92 -28.64 -1.81 8.45
CA ASP A 92 -27.81 -2.06 9.64
C ASP A 92 -26.89 -3.26 9.42
N LYS A 93 -27.43 -4.37 8.88
CA LYS A 93 -26.63 -5.53 8.50
C LYS A 93 -25.51 -5.17 7.52
N ARG A 94 -25.78 -4.30 6.54
CA ARG A 94 -24.80 -3.87 5.53
C ARG A 94 -23.75 -2.94 6.13
N ILE A 95 -24.13 -2.06 7.07
CA ILE A 95 -23.20 -1.21 7.81
C ILE A 95 -22.24 -2.07 8.65
N LEU A 96 -22.75 -3.09 9.34
CA LEU A 96 -21.89 -4.01 10.10
C LEU A 96 -20.91 -4.77 9.21
N GLN A 97 -21.36 -5.26 8.05
CA GLN A 97 -20.47 -5.91 7.07
C GLN A 97 -19.37 -4.95 6.55
N ASN A 98 -19.74 -3.71 6.23
CA ASN A 98 -18.78 -2.70 5.79
C ASN A 98 -17.78 -2.34 6.89
N ARG A 99 -18.23 -2.26 8.16
CA ARG A 99 -17.36 -2.08 9.32
C ARG A 99 -16.35 -3.22 9.43
N ASP A 100 -16.77 -4.47 9.28
CA ASP A 100 -15.86 -5.62 9.36
C ASP A 100 -14.82 -5.63 8.23
N VAL A 101 -15.20 -5.16 7.03
CA VAL A 101 -14.25 -4.94 5.93
C VAL A 101 -13.27 -3.82 6.26
N LEU A 102 -13.77 -2.71 6.82
CA LEU A 102 -12.95 -1.54 7.18
C LEU A 102 -11.93 -1.88 8.27
N LEU A 103 -12.32 -2.63 9.30
CA LEU A 103 -11.42 -3.09 10.36
C LEU A 103 -10.32 -4.02 9.84
N ARG A 104 -10.65 -4.91 8.89
CA ARG A 104 -9.64 -5.74 8.22
C ARG A 104 -8.69 -4.89 7.39
N LEU A 105 -9.21 -3.92 6.64
CA LEU A 105 -8.39 -3.02 5.85
C LEU A 105 -7.46 -2.19 6.73
N GLU A 106 -7.96 -1.67 7.86
CA GLU A 106 -7.15 -0.95 8.84
C GLU A 106 -5.98 -1.82 9.35
N THR A 107 -6.26 -3.08 9.67
CA THR A 107 -5.23 -4.03 10.11
C THR A 107 -4.18 -4.28 9.03
N GLU A 108 -4.59 -4.44 7.77
CA GLU A 108 -3.66 -4.62 6.65
C GLU A 108 -2.85 -3.35 6.37
N VAL A 109 -3.45 -2.18 6.44
CA VAL A 109 -2.74 -0.90 6.30
C VAL A 109 -1.71 -0.72 7.40
N ALA A 110 -2.04 -1.07 8.65
CA ALA A 110 -1.08 -1.02 9.76
C ALA A 110 0.14 -1.92 9.49
N LYS A 111 -0.08 -3.15 8.98
CA LYS A 111 1.03 -4.03 8.56
C LYS A 111 1.85 -3.42 7.44
N VAL A 112 1.22 -2.85 6.42
CA VAL A 112 1.94 -2.21 5.31
C VAL A 112 2.81 -1.07 5.82
N VAL A 113 2.28 -0.22 6.72
CA VAL A 113 3.05 0.87 7.34
C VAL A 113 4.24 0.34 8.13
N GLU A 114 4.07 -0.73 8.91
CA GLU A 114 5.17 -1.38 9.62
C GLU A 114 6.23 -1.92 8.65
N THR A 115 5.82 -2.59 7.57
CA THR A 115 6.77 -3.10 6.56
C THR A 115 7.50 -1.96 5.84
N GLN A 116 6.82 -0.86 5.53
CA GLN A 116 7.42 0.32 4.93
C GLN A 116 8.44 0.96 5.87
N ALA A 117 8.11 1.10 7.16
CA ALA A 117 9.05 1.62 8.15
C ALA A 117 10.29 0.72 8.30
N ASN A 118 10.11 -0.61 8.25
CA ASN A 118 11.23 -1.53 8.26
C ASN A 118 12.10 -1.41 7.00
N LEU A 119 11.50 -1.27 5.82
CA LEU A 119 12.22 -1.05 4.56
C LEU A 119 13.01 0.26 4.59
N GLU A 120 12.41 1.35 5.08
CA GLU A 120 13.09 2.64 5.25
C GLU A 120 14.34 2.49 6.12
N ARG A 121 14.21 1.81 7.26
CA ARG A 121 15.34 1.53 8.16
C ARG A 121 16.43 0.67 7.50
N GLN A 122 16.04 -0.27 6.64
CA GLN A 122 17.00 -1.08 5.88
C GLN A 122 17.72 -0.24 4.81
N LEU A 123 17.02 0.67 4.14
CA LEU A 123 17.62 1.59 3.17
C LEU A 123 18.59 2.56 3.85
N GLU A 124 18.23 3.13 5.00
CA GLU A 124 19.12 3.99 5.79
C GLU A 124 20.40 3.23 6.23
N LEU A 125 20.27 1.96 6.62
CA LEU A 125 21.40 1.10 6.94
C LEU A 125 22.31 0.87 5.73
N ILE A 126 21.72 0.59 4.57
CA ILE A 126 22.47 0.41 3.31
C ILE A 126 23.17 1.71 2.93
N GLU A 127 22.51 2.86 3.04
CA GLU A 127 23.10 4.17 2.77
C GLU A 127 24.29 4.44 3.69
N THR A 128 24.15 4.15 4.98
CA THR A 128 25.24 4.28 5.95
C THR A 128 26.42 3.37 5.58
N HIS A 129 26.15 2.09 5.25
CA HIS A 129 27.20 1.17 4.82
C HIS A 129 27.89 1.64 3.54
N GLN A 130 27.14 2.20 2.58
CA GLN A 130 27.73 2.74 1.34
C GLN A 130 28.67 3.91 1.65
N GLN A 131 28.24 4.85 2.51
CA GLN A 131 29.07 5.98 2.94
C GLN A 131 30.34 5.52 3.68
N GLU A 132 30.24 4.49 4.52
CA GLU A 132 31.40 3.92 5.21
C GLU A 132 32.39 3.26 4.25
N VAL A 133 31.89 2.53 3.25
CA VAL A 133 32.72 1.92 2.19
C VAL A 133 33.40 3.00 1.35
N ASP A 134 32.66 4.02 0.90
CA ASP A 134 33.19 5.13 0.12
C ASP A 134 34.32 5.83 0.88
N LYS A 135 34.12 6.12 2.16
CA LYS A 135 35.14 6.73 3.02
C LYS A 135 36.36 5.83 3.23
N ALA A 136 36.16 4.51 3.36
CA ALA A 136 37.26 3.56 3.47
C ALA A 136 38.06 3.49 2.17
N LEU A 137 37.40 3.51 1.02
CA LEU A 137 38.03 3.57 -0.29
C LEU A 137 38.82 4.87 -0.47
N GLU A 138 38.25 6.04 -0.18
CA GLU A 138 38.96 7.33 -0.23
C GLU A 138 40.24 7.31 0.64
N SER A 139 40.17 6.68 1.83
CA SER A 139 41.34 6.54 2.71
C SER A 139 42.42 5.64 2.10
N ILE A 140 42.03 4.51 1.51
CA ILE A 140 42.96 3.56 0.87
C ILE A 140 43.58 4.19 -0.38
N GLU A 141 42.78 4.88 -1.20
CA GLU A 141 43.24 5.62 -2.38
C GLU A 141 44.24 6.71 -1.98
N GLY A 142 43.95 7.46 -0.91
CA GLY A 142 44.87 8.47 -0.39
C GLY A 142 46.18 7.88 0.10
N GLU A 143 46.15 6.74 0.81
CA GLU A 143 47.36 6.03 1.23
C GLU A 143 48.15 5.46 0.04
N ALA A 144 47.46 4.88 -0.95
CA ALA A 144 48.05 4.36 -2.17
C ALA A 144 48.71 5.47 -2.99
N GLU A 145 48.05 6.62 -3.18
CA GLU A 145 48.62 7.76 -3.89
C GLU A 145 49.84 8.33 -3.16
N ARG A 146 49.81 8.34 -1.81
CA ARG A 146 50.97 8.75 -1.00
C ARG A 146 52.15 7.81 -1.18
N LEU A 147 51.92 6.49 -1.11
CA LEU A 147 52.96 5.48 -1.35
C LEU A 147 53.50 5.56 -2.77
N TYR A 148 52.62 5.69 -3.76
CA TYR A 148 53.02 5.85 -5.14
C TYR A 148 53.89 7.10 -5.33
N LYS A 149 53.51 8.26 -4.78
CA LYS A 149 54.34 9.48 -4.86
C LYS A 149 55.72 9.31 -4.22
N ASP A 150 55.82 8.55 -3.13
CA ASP A 150 57.08 8.27 -2.42
C ASP A 150 57.99 7.31 -3.23
N GLU A 151 57.41 6.26 -3.81
CA GLU A 151 58.13 5.22 -4.57
C GLU A 151 58.36 5.59 -6.05
N ARG A 152 57.59 6.53 -6.61
CA ARG A 152 57.66 6.94 -8.03
C ARG A 152 59.04 7.45 -8.44
N GLY A 153 59.79 8.05 -7.53
CA GLY A 153 61.17 8.46 -7.79
C GLY A 153 62.15 7.30 -8.02
N LEU A 154 61.81 6.10 -7.53
CA LEU A 154 62.62 4.88 -7.57
C LEU A 154 62.18 3.92 -8.69
N LEU A 155 60.91 3.95 -9.08
CA LEU A 155 60.32 3.07 -10.10
C LEU A 155 60.39 3.59 -11.55
N LEU A 156 60.72 4.88 -11.75
CA LEU A 156 60.67 5.51 -13.08
C LEU A 156 61.72 4.97 -14.09
N ASP A 157 62.68 4.18 -13.62
CA ASP A 157 63.77 3.61 -14.43
C ASP A 157 63.60 2.09 -14.70
N ASP A 158 62.48 1.48 -14.25
CA ASP A 158 62.20 0.05 -14.45
C ASP A 158 61.17 -0.21 -15.55
N GLU A 159 61.65 -0.75 -16.68
CA GLU A 159 60.82 -1.09 -17.85
C GLU A 159 59.80 -2.21 -17.55
N ALA A 160 60.10 -3.10 -16.60
CA ALA A 160 59.16 -4.13 -16.17
C ALA A 160 57.96 -3.55 -15.41
N ALA A 161 58.16 -2.51 -14.60
CA ALA A 161 57.06 -1.78 -13.96
C ALA A 161 56.15 -1.08 -14.98
N SER A 162 56.73 -0.46 -16.01
CA SER A 162 55.96 0.21 -17.08
C SER A 162 55.08 -0.76 -17.89
N THR A 163 55.60 -1.93 -18.25
CA THR A 163 54.79 -2.94 -18.97
C THR A 163 53.63 -3.49 -18.14
N ARG A 164 53.84 -3.65 -16.83
CA ARG A 164 52.79 -4.09 -15.89
C ARG A 164 51.70 -3.04 -15.72
N ASP A 165 52.05 -1.76 -15.61
CA ASP A 165 51.07 -0.67 -15.54
C ASP A 165 50.18 -0.62 -16.79
N ALA A 166 50.78 -0.77 -17.99
CA ALA A 166 50.03 -0.83 -19.24
C ALA A 166 49.04 -2.02 -19.29
N MET A 167 49.39 -3.16 -18.70
CA MET A 167 48.48 -4.31 -18.61
C MET A 167 47.32 -4.06 -17.65
N TYR A 168 47.55 -3.41 -16.50
CA TYR A 168 46.49 -3.06 -15.56
C TYR A 168 45.55 -1.99 -16.13
N GLU A 169 46.08 -1.00 -16.85
CA GLU A 169 45.27 0.00 -17.55
C GLU A 169 44.36 -0.65 -18.61
N GLN A 170 44.88 -1.63 -19.35
CA GLN A 170 44.06 -2.42 -20.27
C GLN A 170 42.99 -3.24 -19.55
N ALA A 171 43.30 -3.85 -18.40
CA ALA A 171 42.32 -4.58 -17.59
C ALA A 171 41.20 -3.66 -17.09
N GLU A 172 41.54 -2.45 -16.62
CA GLU A 172 40.57 -1.43 -16.19
C GLU A 172 39.69 -0.96 -17.36
N SER A 173 40.24 -0.87 -18.58
CA SER A 173 39.44 -0.58 -19.77
C SER A 173 38.41 -1.68 -20.07
N ILE A 174 38.80 -2.95 -19.92
CA ILE A 174 37.88 -4.08 -20.13
C ILE A 174 36.80 -4.10 -19.05
N GLU A 175 37.15 -3.80 -17.80
CA GLU A 175 36.19 -3.70 -16.69
C GLU A 175 35.14 -2.61 -16.95
N ARG A 176 35.57 -1.40 -17.36
CA ARG A 176 34.63 -0.33 -17.73
C ARG A 176 33.72 -0.72 -18.90
N GLU A 177 34.24 -1.47 -19.88
CA GLU A 177 33.43 -1.98 -20.99
C GLU A 177 32.39 -3.02 -20.52
N LEU A 178 32.77 -3.92 -19.60
CA LEU A 178 31.85 -4.88 -18.98
C LEU A 178 30.77 -4.20 -18.13
N GLU A 179 31.13 -3.17 -17.36
CA GLU A 179 30.17 -2.39 -16.58
C GLU A 179 29.21 -1.63 -17.49
N HIS A 180 29.72 -1.03 -18.57
CA HIS A 180 28.89 -0.41 -19.60
C HIS A 180 27.90 -1.40 -20.22
N MET A 181 28.37 -2.59 -20.60
CA MET A 181 27.49 -3.65 -21.11
C MET A 181 26.48 -4.12 -20.06
N THR A 182 26.84 -4.14 -18.78
CA THR A 182 25.93 -4.50 -17.69
C THR A 182 24.83 -3.44 -17.52
N GLU A 183 25.17 -2.15 -17.54
CA GLU A 183 24.18 -1.07 -17.49
C GLU A 183 23.32 -1.04 -18.76
N GLN A 184 23.88 -1.37 -19.92
CA GLN A 184 23.13 -1.58 -21.15
C GLN A 184 22.15 -2.76 -21.01
N ILE A 185 22.57 -3.90 -20.46
CA ILE A 185 21.69 -5.05 -20.21
C ILE A 185 20.61 -4.69 -19.19
N LYS A 186 20.93 -3.95 -18.13
CA LYS A 186 19.96 -3.44 -17.17
C LYS A 186 18.97 -2.47 -17.82
N THR A 187 19.42 -1.60 -18.72
CA THR A 187 18.56 -0.73 -19.52
C THR A 187 17.70 -1.55 -20.48
N ILE A 188 18.24 -2.60 -21.11
CA ILE A 188 17.48 -3.55 -21.94
C ILE A 188 16.44 -4.28 -21.08
N ILE A 189 16.76 -4.67 -19.85
CA ILE A 189 15.83 -5.29 -18.92
C ILE A 189 14.76 -4.30 -18.48
N GLN A 190 15.11 -3.04 -18.20
CA GLN A 190 14.15 -2.00 -17.85
C GLN A 190 13.24 -1.66 -19.03
N THR A 191 13.77 -1.53 -20.24
CA THR A 191 12.98 -1.33 -21.46
C THR A 191 12.16 -2.57 -21.82
N LEU A 192 12.69 -3.78 -21.59
CA LEU A 192 11.94 -5.02 -21.72
C LEU A 192 10.82 -5.07 -20.69
N ASN A 193 11.08 -4.75 -19.43
CA ASN A 193 10.07 -4.67 -18.38
C ASN A 193 9.05 -3.57 -18.65
N ALA A 194 9.45 -2.45 -19.26
CA ALA A 194 8.54 -1.40 -19.71
C ALA A 194 7.75 -1.80 -20.97
N SER A 195 8.31 -2.65 -21.83
CA SER A 195 7.65 -3.17 -23.05
C SER A 195 6.76 -4.39 -22.78
N GLN A 196 7.11 -5.20 -21.77
CA GLN A 196 6.44 -6.44 -21.35
C GLN A 196 5.45 -6.14 -20.20
N GLY A 197 5.73 -5.11 -19.43
CA GLY A 197 4.85 -4.44 -18.48
C GLY A 197 4.71 -2.97 -18.88
N GLY A 198 3.89 -2.72 -19.91
CA GLY A 198 3.55 -1.37 -20.40
C GLY A 198 3.41 -0.37 -19.25
N GLU A 199 4.25 0.66 -19.29
CA GLU A 199 4.17 1.94 -18.57
C GLU A 199 3.84 1.84 -17.06
N LEU A 200 4.87 2.09 -16.23
CA LEU A 200 4.68 2.50 -14.84
C LEU A 200 4.14 3.95 -14.75
N ASP A 201 4.10 4.68 -15.87
CA ASP A 201 3.51 6.00 -15.95
C ASP A 201 2.01 5.87 -16.29
N THR A 202 1.21 6.51 -15.48
CA THR A 202 -0.24 6.53 -15.58
C THR A 202 -0.66 7.36 -16.78
N THR A 203 -0.68 6.80 -17.99
CA THR A 203 -1.29 7.45 -19.15
C THR A 203 -2.59 6.76 -19.53
N GLU A 204 -3.67 7.37 -19.04
CA GLU A 204 -4.93 7.65 -19.74
C GLU A 204 -5.09 7.02 -21.15
N GLY A 205 -5.20 5.69 -21.26
CA GLY A 205 -5.35 5.04 -22.57
C GLY A 205 -5.31 3.51 -22.64
N MET A 206 -4.91 2.82 -21.57
CA MET A 206 -4.82 1.36 -21.62
C MET A 206 -6.22 0.71 -21.67
N SER A 207 -6.46 -0.12 -22.69
CA SER A 207 -7.68 -0.93 -22.75
C SER A 207 -7.69 -1.90 -21.56
N PRO A 208 -8.84 -2.16 -20.91
CA PRO A 208 -8.91 -3.17 -19.85
C PRO A 208 -8.42 -4.55 -20.31
N LEU A 209 -8.45 -4.83 -21.62
CA LEU A 209 -7.89 -6.06 -22.19
C LEU A 209 -6.35 -6.08 -22.14
N ASP A 210 -5.69 -4.95 -22.38
CA ASP A 210 -4.23 -4.83 -22.30
C ASP A 210 -3.74 -5.05 -20.86
N VAL A 211 -4.50 -4.57 -19.87
CA VAL A 211 -4.25 -4.84 -18.46
C VAL A 211 -4.36 -6.34 -18.15
N VAL A 212 -5.38 -7.02 -18.68
CA VAL A 212 -5.59 -8.46 -18.48
C VAL A 212 -4.47 -9.28 -19.12
N VAL A 213 -4.08 -8.96 -20.35
CA VAL A 213 -2.97 -9.64 -21.05
C VAL A 213 -1.66 -9.45 -20.28
N ARG A 214 -1.42 -8.25 -19.74
CA ARG A 214 -0.25 -7.96 -18.90
C ARG A 214 -0.25 -8.78 -17.60
N ILE A 215 -1.39 -8.85 -16.91
CA ILE A 215 -1.52 -9.67 -15.68
C ILE A 215 -1.28 -11.14 -16.02
N LEU A 216 -1.87 -11.64 -17.10
CA LEU A 216 -1.73 -13.04 -17.49
C LEU A 216 -0.29 -13.38 -17.87
N ASN A 217 0.41 -12.49 -18.58
CA ASN A 217 1.81 -12.68 -18.92
C ASN A 217 2.70 -12.70 -17.66
N ASN A 218 2.48 -11.79 -16.71
CA ASN A 218 3.20 -11.80 -15.43
C ASN A 218 2.89 -13.06 -14.60
N GLN A 219 1.64 -13.50 -14.59
CA GLN A 219 1.22 -14.73 -13.93
C GLN A 219 1.83 -15.97 -14.59
N LEU A 220 1.94 -16.01 -15.93
CA LEU A 220 2.59 -17.09 -16.66
C LEU A 220 4.08 -17.16 -16.31
N SER A 221 4.78 -16.03 -16.35
CA SER A 221 6.19 -15.97 -15.96
C SER A 221 6.40 -16.39 -14.50
N SER A 222 5.50 -15.96 -13.60
CA SER A 222 5.53 -16.36 -12.18
C SER A 222 5.28 -17.86 -12.01
N LEU A 223 4.35 -18.44 -12.77
CA LEU A 223 4.06 -19.88 -12.76
C LEU A 223 5.23 -20.70 -13.31
N MET A 224 5.84 -20.26 -14.41
CA MET A 224 7.04 -20.92 -14.96
C MET A 224 8.19 -20.88 -13.97
N TRP A 225 8.39 -19.75 -13.28
CA TRP A 225 9.40 -19.64 -12.23
C TRP A 225 9.10 -20.57 -11.04
N ILE A 226 7.84 -20.66 -10.61
CA ILE A 226 7.43 -21.60 -9.56
C ILE A 226 7.67 -23.05 -9.99
N ASP A 227 7.38 -23.40 -11.24
CA ASP A 227 7.58 -24.75 -11.77
C ASP A 227 9.07 -25.12 -11.78
N GLU A 228 9.93 -24.23 -12.29
CA GLU A 228 11.38 -24.39 -12.27
C GLU A 228 11.90 -24.58 -10.83
N LYS A 229 11.42 -23.77 -9.87
CA LYS A 229 11.81 -23.89 -8.47
C LYS A 229 11.25 -25.13 -7.78
N ALA A 230 10.06 -25.58 -8.15
CA ALA A 230 9.50 -26.83 -7.66
C ALA A 230 10.30 -28.03 -8.18
N GLU A 231 10.72 -28.01 -9.45
CA GLU A 231 11.61 -29.03 -10.02
C GLU A 231 12.98 -29.02 -9.35
N GLU A 232 13.56 -27.84 -9.12
CA GLU A 232 14.82 -27.69 -8.36
C GLU A 232 14.69 -28.27 -6.95
N PHE A 233 13.59 -27.98 -6.25
CA PHE A 233 13.33 -28.48 -4.90
C PHE A 233 13.10 -30.00 -4.90
N SER A 234 12.37 -30.54 -5.87
CA SER A 234 12.16 -31.98 -6.08
C SER A 234 13.50 -32.70 -6.31
N SER A 235 14.36 -32.14 -7.18
CA SER A 235 15.71 -32.65 -7.44
C SER A 235 16.58 -32.64 -6.17
N ARG A 236 16.53 -31.55 -5.38
CA ARG A 236 17.22 -31.47 -4.08
C ARG A 236 16.71 -32.52 -3.09
N ILE A 237 15.39 -32.74 -3.00
CA ILE A 237 14.80 -33.80 -2.17
C ILE A 237 15.27 -35.18 -2.61
N GLN A 238 15.24 -35.48 -3.92
CA GLN A 238 15.68 -36.77 -4.45
C GLN A 238 17.17 -36.99 -4.17
N LYS A 239 17.99 -35.94 -4.30
CA LYS A 239 19.42 -35.99 -3.95
C LYS A 239 19.61 -36.29 -2.46
N VAL A 240 18.90 -35.61 -1.56
CA VAL A 240 18.95 -35.87 -0.11
C VAL A 240 18.46 -37.28 0.23
N ALA A 241 17.38 -37.75 -0.40
CA ALA A 241 16.87 -39.11 -0.21
C ALA A 241 17.89 -40.17 -0.67
N SER A 242 18.54 -39.94 -1.81
CA SER A 242 19.58 -40.84 -2.32
C SER A 242 20.84 -40.83 -1.45
N GLN A 243 21.24 -39.67 -0.91
CA GLN A 243 22.35 -39.55 0.03
C GLN A 243 22.02 -40.18 1.40
N GLY A 244 20.79 -40.01 1.90
CA GLY A 244 20.33 -40.68 3.11
C GLY A 244 20.29 -42.20 2.95
N SER A 245 19.83 -42.69 1.79
CA SER A 245 19.87 -44.12 1.47
C SER A 245 21.30 -44.65 1.30
N ALA A 246 22.22 -43.86 0.74
CA ALA A 246 23.64 -44.21 0.65
C ALA A 246 24.32 -44.23 2.03
N ALA A 247 24.03 -43.27 2.90
CA ALA A 247 24.56 -43.21 4.26
C ALA A 247 24.02 -44.36 5.13
N ASP A 248 22.73 -44.71 5.00
CA ASP A 248 22.13 -45.86 5.67
C ASP A 248 22.74 -47.18 5.17
N ARG A 249 23.08 -47.26 3.87
CA ARG A 249 23.76 -48.41 3.28
C ARG A 249 25.23 -48.54 3.71
N GLU A 250 25.95 -47.45 3.93
CA GLU A 250 27.30 -47.48 4.53
C GLU A 250 27.29 -47.86 6.01
N LEU A 251 26.24 -47.49 6.76
CA LEU A 251 26.04 -47.96 8.14
C LEU A 251 25.63 -49.44 8.19
N ALA A 252 24.93 -49.94 7.18
CA ALA A 252 24.51 -51.33 7.06
C ALA A 252 25.62 -52.27 6.53
N THR A 253 26.72 -51.74 5.97
CA THR A 253 27.88 -52.58 5.63
C THR A 253 28.66 -52.95 6.91
N PRO A 254 28.74 -54.24 7.28
CA PRO A 254 29.57 -54.65 8.41
C PRO A 254 31.03 -54.33 8.08
N ARG A 255 31.66 -53.47 8.89
CA ARG A 255 33.10 -53.23 8.84
C ARG A 255 33.82 -54.55 9.05
N LEU A 256 34.30 -55.16 7.98
CA LEU A 256 35.25 -56.27 8.03
C LEU A 256 36.60 -55.65 8.40
N TRP A 257 36.92 -55.69 9.69
CA TRP A 257 38.26 -55.43 10.20
C TRP A 257 39.14 -56.63 9.84
N ASN A 258 40.24 -56.39 9.13
CA ASN A 258 41.40 -57.28 9.04
C ASN A 258 42.60 -56.56 9.67
#